data_AF-A0A962YQE2-F1
#
_entry.id   AF-A0A962YQE2-F1
#
_cell.length_a   1.000
_cell.length_b   1.000
_cell.length_c   1.000
_cell.angle_alpha   90.00
_cell.angle_beta   90.00
_cell.angle_gamma   90.00
#
_symmetry.space_group_name_H-M   'P 1'
#
loop_
_entity.id
_entity.type
_entity.pdbx_description
1 polymer ?
#
loop_
_entity_poly.entity_id
_entity_poly.type
_entity_poly.pdbx_seq_one_letter_code
_entity_poly.pdbx_strand_id
1 'polypeptide(L)'
;YFDRHRDRIHYDRYLAAGYPIASGVIEGACRHVVKDRMERAGMHWTLPGAQALLNLRCVALNNEWESFMNHYIQTETARLHANIPSQPPSTRLRLVA
;
A
#
# COMPACT_ATOMS: atom_id res chain seq x y z
N TYR A 1 -27.95 11.55 -19.93
CA TYR A 1 -26.58 11.32 -19.39
C TYR A 1 -25.54 11.46 -20.49
N PHE A 2 -25.60 10.64 -21.54
CA PHE A 2 -24.65 10.70 -22.67
C PHE A 2 -24.58 12.06 -23.37
N ASP A 3 -25.73 12.69 -23.69
CA ASP A 3 -25.72 14.03 -24.30
C ASP A 3 -25.11 15.11 -23.41
N ARG A 4 -25.31 15.00 -22.09
CA ARG A 4 -24.74 15.93 -21.10
C ARG A 4 -23.22 15.76 -20.94
N HIS A 5 -22.68 14.59 -21.25
CA HIS A 5 -21.29 14.24 -20.99
C HIS A 5 -20.51 13.94 -22.27
N ARG A 6 -21.04 14.34 -23.42
CA ARG A 6 -20.46 14.10 -24.74
C ARG A 6 -19.00 14.54 -24.82
N ASP A 7 -18.67 15.67 -24.19
CA ASP A 7 -17.30 16.23 -24.12
C ASP A 7 -16.34 15.42 -23.25
N ARG A 8 -16.82 14.41 -22.52
CA ARG A 8 -15.99 13.50 -21.70
C ARG A 8 -15.82 12.13 -22.34
N ILE A 9 -16.51 11.89 -23.46
CA ILE A 9 -16.62 10.57 -24.11
C ILE A 9 -15.83 10.60 -25.42
N HIS A 10 -14.51 10.69 -25.32
CA HIS A 10 -13.57 10.68 -26.45
C HIS A 10 -12.91 9.31 -26.62
N TYR A 11 -13.74 8.28 -26.85
CA TYR A 11 -13.26 6.90 -26.97
C TYR A 11 -12.25 6.72 -28.11
N ASP A 12 -12.40 7.45 -29.20
CA ASP A 12 -11.48 7.51 -30.33
C ASP A 12 -10.07 7.91 -29.89
N ARG A 13 -9.97 8.98 -29.10
CA ARG A 13 -8.69 9.49 -28.58
C ARG A 13 -8.06 8.53 -27.57
N TYR A 14 -8.89 7.95 -26.69
CA TYR A 14 -8.40 7.03 -25.67
C TYR A 14 -7.90 5.72 -26.26
N LEU A 15 -8.58 5.19 -27.30
CA LEU A 15 -8.12 4.04 -28.06
C LEU A 15 -6.81 4.30 -28.79
N ALA A 16 -6.71 5.45 -29.47
CA ALA A 16 -5.48 5.83 -30.17
C ALA A 16 -4.29 6.00 -29.21
N ALA A 17 -4.56 6.46 -27.98
CA ALA A 17 -3.56 6.57 -26.91
C ALA A 17 -3.26 5.24 -26.19
N GLY A 18 -3.96 4.15 -26.51
CA GLY A 18 -3.78 2.84 -25.90
C GLY A 18 -4.34 2.72 -24.47
N TYR A 19 -5.23 3.62 -24.06
CA TYR A 19 -5.84 3.56 -22.73
C TYR A 19 -6.88 2.43 -22.64
N PRO A 20 -6.95 1.74 -21.49
CA PRO A 20 -7.98 0.74 -21.26
C PRO A 20 -9.36 1.44 -21.18
N ILE A 21 -10.28 1.08 -22.07
CA ILE A 21 -11.66 1.58 -22.04
C ILE A 21 -12.57 0.73 -21.14
N ALA A 22 -12.17 -0.51 -20.87
CA ALA A 22 -12.92 -1.40 -20.01
C ALA A 22 -12.62 -1.11 -18.53
N SER A 23 -13.66 -1.05 -17.71
CA SER A 23 -13.52 -0.86 -16.26
C SER A 23 -13.03 -2.09 -15.52
N GLY A 24 -13.01 -3.28 -16.15
CA GLY A 24 -12.75 -4.55 -15.48
C GLY A 24 -11.42 -4.62 -14.71
N VAL A 25 -10.35 -4.03 -15.24
CA VAL A 25 -9.04 -3.98 -14.55
C VAL A 25 -9.13 -3.13 -13.27
N ILE A 26 -9.81 -1.99 -13.35
CA ILE A 26 -10.02 -1.08 -12.21
C ILE A 26 -10.96 -1.72 -11.19
N GLU A 27 -12.04 -2.34 -11.63
CA GLU A 27 -12.98 -3.05 -10.76
C GLU A 27 -12.33 -4.25 -10.07
N GLY A 28 -11.48 -4.98 -10.78
CA GLY A 28 -10.68 -6.08 -10.25
C GLY A 28 -9.71 -5.58 -9.17
N ALA A 29 -8.98 -4.50 -9.43
CA ALA A 29 -8.08 -3.88 -8.46
C ALA A 29 -8.84 -3.40 -7.21
N CYS A 30 -9.97 -2.70 -7.38
CA CYS A 30 -10.80 -2.25 -6.26
C CYS A 30 -11.36 -3.42 -5.44
N ARG A 31 -11.79 -4.50 -6.09
CA ARG A 31 -12.23 -5.71 -5.40
C ARG A 31 -11.09 -6.32 -4.58
N HIS A 32 -9.93 -6.49 -5.20
CA HIS A 32 -8.80 -7.18 -4.59
C HIS A 32 -8.15 -6.38 -3.44
N VAL A 33 -7.92 -5.09 -3.64
CA VAL A 33 -7.26 -4.23 -2.65
C VAL A 33 -8.23 -3.91 -1.51
N VAL A 34 -9.47 -3.52 -1.83
CA VAL A 34 -10.43 -2.98 -0.85
C VAL A 34 -11.43 -4.04 -0.39
N LYS A 35 -12.27 -4.54 -1.29
CA LYS A 35 -13.46 -5.32 -0.92
C LYS A 35 -13.12 -6.60 -0.17
N ASP A 36 -12.15 -7.36 -0.66
CA ASP A 36 -11.73 -8.64 -0.07
C ASP A 36 -11.35 -8.52 1.42
N ARG A 37 -10.88 -7.33 1.84
CA ARG A 37 -10.52 -7.07 3.24
C ARG A 37 -11.56 -6.29 4.02
N MET A 38 -12.25 -5.35 3.40
CA MET A 38 -13.06 -4.36 4.11
C MET A 38 -14.54 -4.74 4.22
N GLU A 39 -15.07 -5.58 3.34
CA GLU A 39 -16.50 -5.93 3.25
C GLU A 39 -16.85 -7.29 3.89
N ARG A 40 -15.97 -7.87 4.71
CA ARG A 40 -16.25 -9.14 5.39
C ARG A 40 -17.12 -8.93 6.63
N ALA A 41 -17.88 -9.96 7.00
CA ALA A 41 -18.77 -9.92 8.15
C ALA A 41 -18.07 -9.52 9.46
N GLY A 42 -18.73 -8.66 10.24
CA GLY A 42 -18.25 -8.20 11.56
C GLY A 42 -17.19 -7.10 11.53
N MET A 43 -16.81 -6.59 10.35
CA MET A 43 -15.77 -5.58 10.24
C MET A 43 -16.30 -4.16 10.43
N HIS A 44 -15.63 -3.41 11.31
CA HIS A 44 -15.88 -2.00 11.53
C HIS A 44 -14.57 -1.26 11.43
N TRP A 45 -14.57 -0.15 10.69
CA TRP A 45 -13.37 0.63 10.44
C TRP A 45 -13.63 2.09 10.77
N THR A 46 -12.65 2.71 11.43
CA THR A 46 -12.51 4.15 11.38
C THR A 46 -11.82 4.52 10.07
N LEU A 47 -12.09 5.71 9.53
CA LEU A 47 -11.45 6.17 8.29
C LEU A 47 -9.91 6.12 8.36
N PRO A 48 -9.25 6.55 9.47
CA PRO A 48 -7.80 6.42 9.58
C PRO A 48 -7.32 4.96 9.62
N GLY A 49 -8.06 4.08 10.31
CA GLY A 49 -7.71 2.66 10.39
C GLY A 49 -7.86 1.94 9.05
N ALA A 50 -8.92 2.24 8.30
CA ALA A 50 -9.11 1.72 6.95
C ALA A 50 -7.96 2.15 6.04
N GLN A 51 -7.61 3.44 6.03
CA GLN A 51 -6.53 3.96 5.19
C GLN A 51 -5.18 3.32 5.53
N ALA A 52 -4.83 3.21 6.82
CA ALA A 52 -3.58 2.58 7.24
C ALA A 52 -3.49 1.12 6.76
N LEU A 53 -4.58 0.36 6.88
CA LEU A 53 -4.61 -1.02 6.41
C LEU A 53 -4.54 -1.13 4.88
N LEU A 54 -5.21 -0.25 4.14
CA LEU A 54 -5.12 -0.23 2.67
C LEU A 54 -3.71 0.06 2.21
N ASN A 55 -3.00 1.00 2.85
CA ASN A 55 -1.60 1.29 2.54
C ASN A 55 -0.71 0.05 2.73
N LEU A 56 -0.86 -0.65 3.85
CA LEU A 56 -0.14 -1.91 4.10
C LEU A 56 -0.47 -2.99 3.06
N ARG A 57 -1.73 -3.07 2.62
CA ARG A 57 -2.12 -4.00 1.56
C ARG A 57 -1.46 -3.66 0.23
N CYS A 58 -1.38 -2.38 -0.15
CA CYS A 58 -0.68 -1.98 -1.37
C CYS A 58 0.79 -2.42 -1.33
N VAL A 59 1.48 -2.19 -0.21
CA VAL A 59 2.87 -2.64 -0.02
C VAL A 59 2.99 -4.17 -0.16
N ALA A 60 2.08 -4.92 0.47
CA ALA A 60 2.11 -6.38 0.42
C ALA A 60 1.82 -6.92 -0.99
N LEU A 61 0.84 -6.35 -1.70
CA LEU A 61 0.45 -6.77 -3.05
C LEU A 61 1.51 -6.43 -4.11
N ASN A 62 2.27 -5.35 -3.89
CA ASN A 62 3.39 -4.98 -4.74
C ASN A 62 4.68 -5.76 -4.41
N ASN A 63 4.65 -6.68 -3.43
CA ASN A 63 5.81 -7.43 -2.96
C ASN A 63 6.92 -6.53 -2.39
N GLU A 64 6.56 -5.39 -1.79
CA GLU A 64 7.48 -4.38 -1.23
C GLU A 64 7.60 -4.49 0.29
N TRP A 65 7.09 -5.58 0.87
CA TRP A 65 6.99 -5.76 2.32
C TRP A 65 8.33 -5.64 3.05
N GLU A 66 9.37 -6.30 2.54
CA GLU A 66 10.69 -6.29 3.16
C GLU A 66 11.32 -4.89 3.16
N SER A 67 11.25 -4.19 2.03
CA SER A 67 11.74 -2.81 1.91
C SER A 67 11.03 -1.88 2.89
N PHE A 68 9.70 -1.97 2.96
CA PHE A 68 8.89 -1.19 3.89
C PHE A 68 9.25 -1.48 5.35
N MET A 69 9.35 -2.76 5.73
CA MET A 69 9.66 -3.15 7.11
C MET A 69 11.06 -2.70 7.52
N ASN A 70 12.06 -2.84 6.64
CA ASN A 70 13.41 -2.37 6.90
C ASN A 70 13.44 -0.86 7.13
N HIS A 71 12.77 -0.09 6.27
CA HIS A 71 12.65 1.36 6.44
C HIS A 71 11.92 1.75 7.72
N TYR A 72 10.81 1.08 8.04
CA TYR A 72 10.03 1.32 9.25
C TYR A 72 10.85 1.04 10.51
N ILE A 73 11.53 -0.10 10.57
CA ILE A 73 12.41 -0.47 11.70
C ILE A 73 13.52 0.56 11.86
N GLN A 74 14.21 0.95 10.79
CA GLN A 74 15.27 1.97 10.85
C GLN A 74 14.74 3.30 11.40
N THR A 75 13.59 3.75 10.89
CA THR A 75 12.97 5.02 11.29
C THR A 75 12.53 4.99 12.76
N GLU A 76 11.87 3.91 13.20
CA GLU A 76 11.42 3.79 14.58
C GLU A 76 12.59 3.59 15.55
N THR A 77 13.62 2.84 15.14
CA THR A 77 14.87 2.71 15.91
C THR A 77 15.51 4.08 16.10
N ALA A 78 15.65 4.88 15.04
CA ALA A 78 16.18 6.23 15.14
C ALA A 78 15.32 7.12 16.06
N ARG A 79 13.98 7.03 15.97
CA ARG A 79 13.06 7.80 16.81
C ARG A 79 13.19 7.44 18.29
N LEU A 80 13.23 6.15 18.62
CA LEU A 80 13.29 5.65 19.99
C LEU A 80 14.67 5.85 20.62
N HIS A 81 15.74 5.67 19.84
CA HIS A 81 17.12 5.73 20.32
C HIS A 81 17.80 7.09 20.10
N ALA A 82 17.09 8.10 19.59
CA ALA A 82 17.62 9.45 19.36
C ALA A 82 18.25 10.10 20.61
N ASN A 83 17.82 9.72 21.82
CA ASN A 83 18.29 10.26 23.10
C ASN A 83 19.19 9.32 23.90
N ILE A 84 19.60 8.18 23.34
CA ILE A 84 20.48 7.23 24.02
C ILE A 84 21.89 7.40 23.45
N PRO A 85 22.89 7.83 24.24
CA PRO A 85 24.27 7.86 23.77
C PRO A 85 24.67 6.46 23.33
N SER A 86 25.13 6.35 22.09
CA SER A 86 25.52 5.11 21.44
C SER A 86 26.54 4.34 22.28
N GLN A 87 26.16 3.20 22.87
CA GLN A 87 27.15 2.16 23.12
C GLN A 87 27.53 1.55 21.76
N PRO A 88 28.83 1.43 21.44
CA PRO A 88 29.24 0.75 20.22
C PRO A 88 28.82 -0.73 20.28
N PRO A 89 28.56 -1.37 19.12
CA PRO A 89 28.11 -2.76 19.08
C PRO A 89 29.16 -3.65 19.73
N SER A 90 28.79 -4.25 20.87
CA SER A 90 29.58 -5.28 21.53
C SER A 90 29.78 -6.45 20.57
N THR A 91 31.03 -6.59 20.16
CA THR A 91 31.64 -7.68 19.41
C THR A 91 31.05 -9.06 19.74
N ARG A 92 30.49 -9.69 18.71
CA ARG A 92 30.58 -11.13 18.40
C ARG A 92 30.40 -12.09 19.60
N LEU A 93 29.21 -12.69 19.70
CA LEU A 93 29.05 -13.97 20.40
C LEU A 93 29.95 -15.02 19.70
N ARG A 94 31.17 -15.22 20.22
CA ARG A 94 31.90 -16.48 20.02
C ARG A 94 31.11 -17.55 20.77
N LEU A 95 30.40 -18.39 20.03
CA LEU A 95 30.02 -19.68 20.58
C LEU A 95 31.32 -20.50 20.70
N VAL A 96 31.71 -20.77 21.94
CA VAL A 96 32.69 -21.79 22.27
C VAL A 96 31.96 -23.13 22.18
N ALA A 97 32.43 -23.99 21.29
CA ALA A 97 32.32 -25.45 21.35
C ALA A 97 33.51 -26.04 20.60
#